data_AF-A0A7X6CRB2-F1
#
_entry.id   AF-A0A7X6CRB2-F1
#
_cell.length_a   1.000
_cell.length_b   1.000
_cell.length_c   1.000
_cell.angle_alpha   90.00
_cell.angle_beta   90.00
_cell.angle_gamma   90.00
#
_symmetry.space_group_name_H-M   'P 1'
#
loop_
_entity.id
_entity.type
_entity.pdbx_description
1 polymer ?
#
loop_
_entity_poly.entity_id
_entity_poly.type
_entity_poly.pdbx_seq_one_letter_code
_entity_poly.pdbx_strand_id
1 'polypeptide(L)'
;MSKLVELRLDGDLKIKGFRATLAIRDEAACIAWEEITESLPANPNLAALVEKHWRQEYRSLAIPSRHKQEIVFPSLHSFLQSGTEKPATFSDFAWRVKLVKTDIRSSVKKCQESAEQVTLAMNAWLKSPEFREIDTRLRERLNVDEDIRVLIRTEDWHLQALPWQLWDLFKSFPQAEPSLSQFNFTRPEFLPKPARKRQVKILAILGDSHGINVAEDRKVLDNLSSTAEVTFLVEPQRQEITDELWEKSWDIIFFAGHGETEGDTGKFISIPMTV
;
A
#
# COMPACT_ATOMS: atom_id res chain seq x y z
N MET A 1 15.92 10.82 22.02
CA MET A 1 15.73 9.45 22.55
C MET A 1 14.55 8.89 21.79
N SER A 2 14.65 7.68 21.24
CA SER A 2 13.59 7.11 20.40
C SER A 2 12.57 6.36 21.25
N LYS A 3 11.28 6.58 20.98
CA LYS A 3 10.18 5.87 21.64
C LYS A 3 9.53 4.87 20.70
N LEU A 4 9.16 3.74 21.27
CA LEU A 4 8.36 2.72 20.61
C LEU A 4 6.98 2.68 21.26
N VAL A 5 5.97 2.96 20.44
CA VAL A 5 4.57 2.84 20.80
C VAL A 5 4.03 1.58 20.13
N GLU A 6 3.47 0.66 20.91
CA GLU A 6 2.75 -0.49 20.40
C GLU A 6 1.25 -0.31 20.64
N LEU A 7 0.48 -0.22 19.55
CA LEU A 7 -0.97 -0.20 19.57
C LEU A 7 -1.49 -1.53 19.02
N ARG A 8 -1.94 -2.41 19.91
CA ARG A 8 -2.53 -3.69 19.57
C ARG A 8 -4.04 -3.56 19.48
N LEU A 9 -4.63 -3.91 18.33
CA LEU A 9 -6.06 -3.85 18.07
C LEU A 9 -6.56 -5.27 17.76
N ASP A 10 -7.14 -5.91 18.76
CA ASP A 10 -7.64 -7.30 18.68
C ASP A 10 -9.16 -7.32 18.55
N GLY A 11 -9.68 -7.73 17.39
CA GLY A 11 -11.11 -7.69 17.10
C GLY A 11 -11.44 -7.60 15.62
N ASP A 12 -12.62 -7.03 15.32
CA ASP A 12 -13.16 -6.91 13.96
C ASP A 12 -13.91 -5.58 13.80
N LEU A 13 -13.67 -4.89 12.69
CA LEU A 13 -14.22 -3.54 12.47
C LEU A 13 -15.74 -3.56 12.23
N LYS A 14 -16.31 -4.65 11.74
CA LYS A 14 -17.72 -4.71 11.32
C LYS A 14 -18.69 -4.95 12.46
N ILE A 15 -18.36 -5.89 13.35
CA ILE A 15 -19.32 -6.46 14.30
C ILE A 15 -18.92 -6.18 15.74
N LYS A 16 -17.68 -6.51 16.11
CA LYS A 16 -17.28 -6.59 17.53
C LYS A 16 -16.61 -5.33 18.04
N GLY A 17 -15.96 -4.57 17.17
CA GLY A 17 -14.98 -3.57 17.58
C GLY A 17 -13.67 -4.24 17.97
N PHE A 18 -12.80 -3.48 18.62
CA PHE A 18 -11.47 -3.94 19.02
C PHE A 18 -11.25 -3.74 20.51
N ARG A 19 -10.57 -4.69 21.11
CA ARG A 19 -9.80 -4.46 22.32
C ARG A 19 -8.50 -3.78 21.91
N ALA A 20 -8.33 -2.53 22.32
CA ALA A 20 -7.17 -1.72 22.04
C ALA A 20 -6.22 -1.75 23.24
N THR A 21 -5.03 -2.32 23.08
CA THR A 21 -3.98 -2.31 24.10
C THR A 21 -2.85 -1.41 23.64
N LEU A 22 -2.56 -0.36 24.42
CA LEU A 22 -1.46 0.57 24.21
C LEU A 22 -0.31 0.19 25.14
N ALA A 23 0.90 0.08 24.60
CA ALA A 23 2.14 0.01 25.38
C ALA A 23 3.14 1.05 24.87
N ILE A 24 3.78 1.78 25.78
CA ILE A 24 4.82 2.77 25.45
C ILE A 24 6.14 2.33 26.07
N ARG A 25 7.20 2.31 25.25
CA ARG A 25 8.55 1.88 25.60
C ARG A 25 9.57 2.92 25.14
N ASP A 26 10.62 3.12 25.92
CA ASP A 26 11.85 3.74 25.41
C ASP A 26 12.65 2.66 24.68
N GLU A 27 13.14 2.91 23.47
CA GLU A 27 13.89 1.90 22.72
C GLU A 27 15.18 1.48 23.42
N ALA A 28 15.74 2.34 24.27
CA ALA A 28 16.92 2.04 25.07
C ALA A 28 16.59 1.20 26.33
N ALA A 29 15.32 1.11 26.74
CA ALA A 29 14.90 0.41 27.96
C ALA A 29 14.05 -0.84 27.63
N CYS A 30 14.42 -2.00 28.19
CA CYS A 30 13.70 -3.26 27.97
C CYS A 30 12.32 -3.38 28.66
N ILE A 31 11.82 -2.33 29.32
CA ILE A 31 10.60 -2.41 30.14
C ILE A 31 9.56 -1.44 29.57
N ALA A 32 8.36 -1.93 29.28
CA ALA A 32 7.20 -1.05 29.05
C ALA A 32 6.85 -0.42 30.38
N TRP A 33 6.86 0.90 30.43
CA TRP A 33 6.55 1.62 31.65
C TRP A 33 5.04 1.77 31.85
N GLU A 34 4.26 1.55 30.78
CA GLU A 34 2.81 1.71 30.82
C GLU A 34 2.15 0.82 29.77
N GLU A 35 1.18 0.00 30.22
CA GLU A 35 0.27 -0.75 29.38
C GLU A 35 -1.16 -0.45 29.83
N ILE A 36 -1.99 0.02 28.91
CA ILE A 36 -3.43 0.24 29.15
C ILE A 36 -4.23 -0.50 28.10
N THR A 37 -5.42 -0.96 28.47
CA THR A 37 -6.33 -1.65 27.55
C THR A 37 -7.69 -1.01 27.61
N GLU A 38 -8.15 -0.52 26.47
CA GLU A 38 -9.44 0.12 26.27
C GLU A 38 -10.21 -0.56 25.13
N SER A 39 -11.41 -0.07 24.87
CA SER A 39 -12.26 -0.53 23.77
C SER A 39 -12.25 0.48 22.63
N LEU A 40 -12.39 -0.01 21.40
CA LEU A 40 -12.60 0.80 20.23
C LEU A 40 -13.84 0.22 19.50
N PRO A 41 -14.90 1.01 19.28
CA PRO A 41 -16.19 0.46 18.88
C PRO A 41 -16.15 -0.11 17.46
N ALA A 42 -17.06 -1.03 17.15
CA ALA A 42 -17.29 -1.45 15.77
C ALA A 42 -17.72 -0.25 14.91
N ASN A 43 -17.29 -0.22 13.66
CA ASN A 43 -17.70 0.78 12.70
C ASN A 43 -17.92 0.14 11.31
N PRO A 44 -19.07 -0.53 11.10
CA PRO A 44 -19.39 -1.17 9.82
C PRO A 44 -19.46 -0.16 8.67
N ASN A 45 -19.78 1.11 8.95
CA ASN A 45 -19.78 2.17 7.94
C ASN A 45 -18.35 2.47 7.46
N LEU A 46 -17.38 2.58 8.37
CA LEU A 46 -15.97 2.74 8.01
C LEU A 46 -15.47 1.52 7.23
N ALA A 47 -15.82 0.30 7.67
CA ALA A 47 -15.46 -0.91 6.94
C ALA A 47 -15.99 -0.90 5.49
N ALA A 48 -17.23 -0.49 5.29
CA ALA A 48 -17.84 -0.35 3.96
C ALA A 48 -17.17 0.75 3.12
N LEU A 49 -16.78 1.87 3.73
CA LEU A 49 -16.03 2.94 3.05
C LEU A 49 -14.65 2.47 2.59
N VAL A 50 -13.92 1.75 3.44
CA VAL A 50 -12.60 1.17 3.10
C VAL A 50 -12.75 0.16 1.96
N GLU A 51 -13.74 -0.74 2.05
CA GLU A 51 -14.04 -1.69 0.98
C GLU A 51 -14.37 -1.02 -0.34
N LYS A 52 -15.26 -0.02 -0.31
CA LYS A 52 -15.64 0.74 -1.49
C LYS A 52 -14.43 1.45 -2.09
N HIS A 53 -13.65 2.15 -1.27
CA HIS A 53 -12.48 2.89 -1.71
C HIS A 53 -11.50 1.98 -2.45
N TRP A 54 -11.06 0.90 -1.81
CA TRP A 54 -10.04 0.03 -2.39
C TRP A 54 -10.58 -0.83 -3.55
N ARG A 55 -11.79 -1.39 -3.43
CA ARG A 55 -12.32 -2.33 -4.44
C ARG A 55 -12.94 -1.64 -5.65
N GLN A 56 -13.54 -0.46 -5.47
CA GLN A 56 -14.30 0.21 -6.53
C GLN A 56 -13.58 1.46 -7.04
N GLU A 57 -13.14 2.35 -6.16
CA GLU A 57 -12.60 3.64 -6.60
C GLU A 57 -11.12 3.53 -7.01
N TYR A 58 -10.26 3.05 -6.11
CA TYR A 58 -8.82 2.91 -6.36
C TYR A 58 -8.52 1.88 -7.45
N ARG A 59 -9.10 0.68 -7.36
CA ARG A 59 -8.92 -0.35 -8.40
C ARG A 59 -9.40 0.13 -9.78
N SER A 60 -10.42 0.99 -9.84
CA SER A 60 -10.86 1.53 -11.14
C SER A 60 -9.84 2.46 -11.79
N LEU A 61 -8.86 3.00 -11.05
CA LEU A 61 -7.75 3.78 -11.61
C LEU A 61 -6.69 2.91 -12.28
N ALA A 62 -6.56 1.65 -11.87
CA ALA A 62 -5.65 0.70 -12.52
C ALA A 62 -6.17 0.23 -13.89
N ILE A 63 -7.47 0.41 -14.16
CA ILE A 63 -8.15 -0.12 -15.35
C ILE A 63 -7.94 0.71 -16.64
N PRO A 64 -7.84 2.05 -16.68
CA PRO A 64 -7.79 2.81 -17.93
C PRO A 64 -6.41 2.81 -18.59
N SER A 65 -5.33 2.70 -17.81
CA SER A 65 -3.96 2.59 -18.34
C SER A 65 -3.66 1.18 -18.89
N ARG A 66 -4.51 0.21 -18.55
CA ARG A 66 -4.48 -1.16 -19.07
C ARG A 66 -5.43 -1.20 -20.25
N HIS A 67 -4.92 -1.51 -21.43
CA HIS A 67 -5.73 -1.65 -22.64
C HIS A 67 -6.84 -2.69 -22.43
N LYS A 68 -8.02 -2.26 -21.98
CA LYS A 68 -9.23 -3.07 -21.98
C LYS A 68 -9.70 -3.21 -23.42
N GLN A 69 -9.20 -4.23 -24.12
CA GLN A 69 -9.90 -4.79 -25.26
C GLN A 69 -11.07 -5.62 -24.71
N GLU A 70 -12.22 -4.99 -24.46
CA GLU A 70 -13.47 -5.75 -24.31
C GLU A 70 -13.93 -6.20 -25.69
N ILE A 71 -13.68 -7.48 -26.00
CA ILE A 71 -14.24 -8.15 -27.17
C ILE A 71 -15.73 -8.35 -26.91
N VAL A 72 -16.57 -7.50 -27.48
CA VAL A 72 -18.02 -7.70 -27.48
C VAL A 72 -18.34 -8.75 -28.53
N PHE A 73 -18.67 -9.96 -28.08
CA PHE A 73 -19.28 -10.95 -28.97
C PHE A 73 -20.68 -10.48 -29.35
N PRO A 74 -21.01 -10.36 -30.65
CA PRO A 74 -22.41 -10.25 -31.07
C PRO A 74 -23.15 -11.47 -30.52
N SER A 75 -24.31 -11.26 -29.91
CA SER A 75 -25.11 -12.37 -29.39
C SER A 75 -25.39 -13.37 -30.51
N LEU A 76 -24.98 -14.63 -30.32
CA LEU A 76 -25.26 -15.75 -31.23
C LEU A 76 -26.76 -16.02 -31.42
N HIS A 77 -27.62 -15.32 -30.67
CA HIS A 77 -29.04 -15.61 -30.63
C HIS A 77 -29.81 -15.14 -31.88
N SER A 78 -29.33 -14.13 -32.61
CA SER A 78 -29.97 -13.67 -33.85
C SER A 78 -29.55 -14.44 -35.11
N PHE A 79 -28.51 -15.29 -35.04
CA PHE A 79 -28.00 -16.02 -36.21
C PHE A 79 -28.57 -17.44 -36.35
N LEU A 80 -29.04 -18.06 -35.26
CA LEU A 80 -29.65 -19.39 -35.29
C LEU A 80 -31.06 -19.45 -35.90
N GLN A 81 -31.65 -18.30 -36.26
CA GLN A 81 -33.00 -18.22 -36.81
C GLN A 81 -33.07 -18.02 -38.33
N SER A 82 -31.97 -17.72 -39.00
CA SER A 82 -31.91 -17.67 -40.47
C SER A 82 -31.03 -18.81 -40.98
N GLY A 83 -31.64 -19.96 -41.21
CA GLY A 83 -31.00 -21.03 -41.94
C GLY A 83 -30.83 -20.63 -43.40
N THR A 84 -29.64 -20.20 -43.79
CA THR A 84 -29.06 -20.35 -45.13
C THR A 84 -27.60 -19.86 -45.12
N GLU A 85 -26.73 -20.73 -45.63
CA GLU A 85 -25.35 -20.48 -46.09
C GLU A 85 -24.25 -20.16 -45.05
N LYS A 86 -23.20 -20.98 -45.07
CA LYS A 86 -21.95 -20.76 -44.33
C LYS A 86 -21.23 -19.55 -44.92
N PRO A 87 -20.80 -18.55 -44.13
CA PRO A 87 -19.89 -17.54 -44.64
C PRO A 87 -18.49 -18.14 -44.81
N ALA A 88 -17.91 -17.88 -45.98
CA ALA A 88 -16.53 -18.13 -46.29
C ALA A 88 -15.66 -17.07 -45.59
N THR A 89 -14.57 -17.54 -44.97
CA THR A 89 -13.47 -16.74 -44.40
C THR A 89 -13.75 -15.92 -43.12
N PHE A 90 -12.75 -15.92 -42.24
CA PHE A 90 -12.73 -15.32 -40.90
C PHE A 90 -12.70 -13.77 -40.92
N SER A 91 -12.76 -13.12 -42.09
CA SER A 91 -12.63 -11.65 -42.23
C SER A 91 -13.94 -10.87 -42.14
N ASP A 92 -15.10 -11.52 -42.14
CA ASP A 92 -16.41 -10.83 -42.15
C ASP A 92 -16.92 -10.45 -40.75
N PHE A 93 -16.21 -10.82 -39.69
CA PHE A 93 -16.52 -10.34 -38.34
C PHE A 93 -15.93 -8.94 -38.12
N ALA A 94 -16.74 -7.91 -38.35
CA ALA A 94 -16.41 -6.53 -37.99
C ALA A 94 -16.42 -6.37 -36.45
N TRP A 95 -15.29 -6.63 -35.81
CA TRP A 95 -15.10 -6.37 -34.38
C TRP A 95 -15.29 -4.87 -34.09
N ARG A 96 -16.40 -4.51 -33.44
CA ARG A 96 -16.60 -3.15 -32.94
C ARG A 96 -15.98 -3.04 -31.55
N VAL A 97 -14.71 -2.61 -31.50
CA VAL A 97 -14.08 -2.15 -30.25
C VAL A 97 -14.80 -0.88 -29.82
N LYS A 98 -15.64 -0.96 -28.78
CA LYS A 98 -16.15 0.23 -28.10
C LYS A 98 -15.09 0.70 -27.10
N LEU A 99 -14.39 1.77 -27.46
CA LEU A 99 -13.60 2.53 -26.49
C LEU A 99 -14.56 3.14 -25.46
N VAL A 100 -14.67 2.51 -24.29
CA VAL A 100 -15.28 3.16 -23.12
C VAL A 100 -14.30 4.22 -22.67
N LYS A 101 -14.50 5.46 -23.12
CA LYS A 101 -13.78 6.64 -22.61
C LYS A 101 -14.24 6.90 -21.18
N THR A 102 -13.72 6.14 -20.23
CA THR A 102 -13.82 6.53 -18.82
C THR A 102 -12.96 7.78 -18.66
N ASP A 103 -13.57 8.92 -18.31
CA ASP A 103 -12.83 10.15 -18.07
C ASP A 103 -11.93 9.96 -16.86
N ILE A 104 -10.64 9.74 -17.10
CA ILE A 104 -9.61 9.49 -16.10
C ILE A 104 -9.62 10.59 -15.03
N ARG A 105 -9.85 11.86 -15.42
CA ARG A 105 -9.90 12.96 -14.45
C ARG A 105 -11.07 12.80 -13.49
N SER A 106 -12.23 12.38 -14.00
CA SER A 106 -13.40 12.12 -13.17
C SER A 106 -13.19 10.94 -12.22
N SER A 107 -12.52 9.87 -12.66
CA SER A 107 -12.20 8.72 -11.81
C SER A 107 -11.16 9.06 -10.74
N VAL A 108 -10.10 9.80 -11.09
CA VAL A 108 -9.10 10.28 -10.12
C VAL A 108 -9.76 11.14 -9.06
N LYS A 109 -10.64 12.07 -9.46
CA LYS A 109 -11.38 12.91 -8.52
C LYS A 109 -12.24 12.09 -7.56
N LYS A 110 -13.02 11.13 -8.07
CA LYS A 110 -13.82 10.22 -7.23
C LYS A 110 -12.97 9.42 -6.24
N CYS A 111 -11.81 8.95 -6.69
CA CYS A 111 -10.87 8.23 -5.83
C CYS A 111 -10.33 9.14 -4.71
N GLN A 112 -9.98 10.38 -5.02
CA GLN A 112 -9.55 11.37 -4.02
C GLN A 112 -10.66 11.67 -3.01
N GLU A 113 -11.87 11.97 -3.49
CA GLU A 113 -13.04 12.23 -2.63
C GLU A 113 -13.35 11.02 -1.72
N SER A 114 -13.20 9.79 -2.23
CA SER A 114 -13.37 8.58 -1.44
C SER A 114 -12.25 8.39 -0.40
N ALA A 115 -11.00 8.73 -0.73
CA ALA A 115 -9.89 8.66 0.21
C ALA A 115 -10.04 9.66 1.36
N GLU A 116 -10.53 10.86 1.05
CA GLU A 116 -10.88 11.89 2.04
C GLU A 116 -11.98 11.40 2.98
N GLN A 117 -13.03 10.77 2.46
CA GLN A 117 -14.10 10.18 3.27
C GLN A 117 -13.58 9.10 4.23
N VAL A 118 -12.72 8.19 3.74
CA VAL A 118 -12.08 7.18 4.60
C VAL A 118 -11.25 7.85 5.70
N THR A 119 -10.46 8.86 5.34
CA THR A 119 -9.60 9.59 6.28
C THR A 119 -10.41 10.31 7.36
N LEU A 120 -11.50 10.98 6.99
CA LEU A 120 -12.38 11.68 7.93
C LEU A 120 -13.09 10.68 8.86
N ALA A 121 -13.63 9.59 8.30
CA ALA A 121 -14.32 8.56 9.07
C ALA A 121 -13.35 7.83 10.04
N MET A 122 -12.13 7.56 9.60
CA MET A 122 -11.07 6.99 10.43
C MET A 122 -10.73 7.91 11.61
N ASN A 123 -10.48 9.19 11.35
CA ASN A 123 -10.13 10.14 12.42
C ASN A 123 -11.30 10.38 13.38
N ALA A 124 -12.55 10.38 12.90
CA ALA A 124 -13.72 10.45 13.77
C ALA A 124 -13.84 9.20 14.65
N TRP A 125 -13.58 8.02 14.10
CA TRP A 125 -13.60 6.75 14.82
C TRP A 125 -12.51 6.66 15.90
N LEU A 126 -11.30 7.10 15.60
CA LEU A 126 -10.19 7.19 16.57
C LEU A 126 -10.39 8.28 17.63
N LYS A 127 -11.40 9.16 17.49
CA LYS A 127 -11.82 10.14 18.50
C LYS A 127 -13.03 9.68 19.32
N SER A 128 -13.45 8.43 19.16
CA SER A 128 -14.54 7.84 19.92
C SER A 128 -14.29 7.93 21.44
N PRO A 129 -15.33 8.14 22.26
CA PRO A 129 -15.18 8.23 23.72
C PRO A 129 -14.44 7.04 24.33
N GLU A 130 -14.64 5.85 23.78
CA GLU A 130 -14.05 4.58 24.27
C GLU A 130 -12.54 4.52 24.05
N PHE A 131 -12.02 5.19 23.00
CA PHE A 131 -10.58 5.23 22.71
C PHE A 131 -9.87 6.46 23.28
N ARG A 132 -10.63 7.36 23.92
CA ARG A 132 -10.12 8.67 24.38
C ARG A 132 -8.96 8.55 25.36
N GLU A 133 -9.00 7.58 26.27
CA GLU A 133 -7.93 7.40 27.25
C GLU A 133 -6.61 7.04 26.54
N ILE A 134 -6.64 6.16 25.53
CA ILE A 134 -5.45 5.84 24.72
C ILE A 134 -4.91 7.09 24.00
N ASP A 135 -5.77 7.85 23.31
CA ASP A 135 -5.33 9.09 22.63
C ASP A 135 -4.76 10.12 23.63
N THR A 136 -5.37 10.25 24.80
CA THR A 136 -4.90 11.15 25.87
C THR A 136 -3.51 10.73 26.36
N ARG A 137 -3.31 9.45 26.68
CA ARG A 137 -2.01 8.93 27.12
C ARG A 137 -0.92 9.10 26.08
N LEU A 138 -1.24 8.84 24.81
CA LEU A 138 -0.30 9.10 23.71
C LEU A 138 0.14 10.56 23.73
N ARG A 139 -0.80 11.50 23.85
CA ARG A 139 -0.49 12.93 23.84
C ARG A 139 0.25 13.42 25.09
N GLU A 140 0.03 12.82 26.24
CA GLU A 140 0.70 13.17 27.49
C GLU A 140 2.14 12.61 27.57
N ARG A 141 2.39 11.46 26.96
CA ARG A 141 3.67 10.74 27.09
C ARG A 141 4.64 10.97 25.95
N LEU A 142 4.15 11.33 24.77
CA LEU A 142 4.98 11.60 23.60
C LEU A 142 5.44 13.05 23.59
N ASN A 143 6.66 13.28 23.10
CA ASN A 143 7.20 14.63 22.89
C ASN A 143 7.35 14.90 21.39
N VAL A 144 7.19 16.16 20.99
CA VAL A 144 7.22 16.60 19.59
C VAL A 144 8.62 16.44 18.97
N ASP A 145 9.67 16.56 19.80
CA ASP A 145 11.08 16.48 19.37
C ASP A 145 11.69 15.06 19.46
N GLU A 146 10.87 14.04 19.71
CA GLU A 146 11.31 12.64 19.81
C GLU A 146 11.01 11.86 18.52
N ASP A 147 11.97 11.05 18.09
CA ASP A 147 11.73 10.02 17.07
C ASP A 147 10.79 8.95 17.65
N ILE A 148 9.60 8.80 17.08
CA ILE A 148 8.57 7.89 17.62
C ILE A 148 8.18 6.87 16.54
N ARG A 149 8.27 5.59 16.87
CA ARG A 149 7.73 4.52 16.02
C ARG A 149 6.43 4.01 16.60
N VAL A 150 5.35 4.10 15.83
CA VAL A 150 4.02 3.62 16.22
C VAL A 150 3.73 2.31 15.50
N LEU A 151 3.89 1.19 16.21
CA LEU A 151 3.57 -0.14 15.72
C LEU A 151 2.08 -0.43 15.91
N ILE A 152 1.38 -0.56 14.81
CA ILE A 152 -0.03 -0.89 14.74
C ILE A 152 -0.15 -2.38 14.46
N ARG A 153 -0.69 -3.11 15.44
CA ARG A 153 -0.75 -4.57 15.42
C ARG A 153 -2.20 -4.99 15.30
N THR A 154 -2.55 -5.58 14.17
CA THR A 154 -3.91 -6.00 13.85
C THR A 154 -3.90 -7.10 12.78
N GLU A 155 -4.81 -8.06 12.91
CA GLU A 155 -5.10 -9.06 11.88
C GLU A 155 -6.29 -8.66 10.98
N ASP A 156 -7.02 -7.60 11.36
CA ASP A 156 -8.15 -7.10 10.57
C ASP A 156 -7.66 -6.35 9.34
N TRP A 157 -8.04 -6.84 8.15
CA TRP A 157 -7.55 -6.27 6.90
C TRP A 157 -8.06 -4.85 6.66
N HIS A 158 -9.25 -4.48 7.16
CA HIS A 158 -9.77 -3.13 7.01
C HIS A 158 -8.84 -2.13 7.71
N LEU A 159 -8.39 -2.47 8.91
CA LEU A 159 -7.40 -1.67 9.64
C LEU A 159 -6.05 -1.65 8.93
N GLN A 160 -5.57 -2.76 8.38
CA GLN A 160 -4.33 -2.76 7.59
C GLN A 160 -4.41 -1.88 6.35
N ALA A 161 -5.62 -1.71 5.79
CA ALA A 161 -5.90 -0.87 4.63
C ALA A 161 -6.23 0.60 4.97
N LEU A 162 -6.22 0.98 6.26
CA LEU A 162 -6.43 2.37 6.68
C LEU A 162 -5.19 3.23 6.42
N PRO A 163 -5.37 4.52 6.05
CA PRO A 163 -4.26 5.44 5.86
C PRO A 163 -3.73 5.96 7.21
N TRP A 164 -3.04 5.11 7.98
CA TRP A 164 -2.56 5.45 9.33
C TRP A 164 -1.70 6.70 9.39
N GLN A 165 -0.90 6.98 8.37
CA GLN A 165 -0.13 8.22 8.24
C GLN A 165 -1.00 9.49 8.27
N LEU A 166 -2.31 9.39 8.00
CA LEU A 166 -3.28 10.48 8.04
C LEU A 166 -4.05 10.55 9.36
N TRP A 167 -3.68 9.75 10.37
CA TRP A 167 -4.20 9.91 11.71
C TRP A 167 -3.74 11.25 12.29
N ASP A 168 -4.68 12.03 12.84
CA ASP A 168 -4.47 13.34 13.45
C ASP A 168 -3.39 13.37 14.55
N LEU A 169 -3.03 12.22 15.13
CA LEU A 169 -1.89 12.09 16.03
C LEU A 169 -0.59 12.56 15.37
N PHE A 170 -0.32 12.14 14.13
CA PHE A 170 0.93 12.43 13.41
C PHE A 170 1.06 13.90 12.98
N LYS A 171 -0.05 14.66 12.97
CA LYS A 171 0.00 16.12 12.83
C LYS A 171 0.61 16.80 14.05
N SER A 172 0.43 16.20 15.24
CA SER A 172 0.95 16.72 16.51
C SER A 172 2.38 16.26 16.77
N PHE A 173 2.78 15.12 16.20
CA PHE A 173 4.10 14.51 16.34
C PHE A 173 4.71 14.23 14.96
N PRO A 174 5.36 15.22 14.31
CA PRO A 174 5.84 15.08 12.93
C PRO A 174 6.96 14.05 12.74
N GLN A 175 7.68 13.71 13.81
CA GLN A 175 8.72 12.67 13.81
C GLN A 175 8.14 11.28 14.16
N ALA A 176 6.83 11.17 14.35
CA ALA A 176 6.18 9.90 14.60
C ALA A 176 5.81 9.22 13.29
N GLU A 177 6.18 7.94 13.15
CA GLU A 177 5.92 7.14 11.95
C GLU A 177 5.07 5.91 12.29
N PRO A 178 3.93 5.69 11.62
CA PRO A 178 3.17 4.46 11.75
C PRO A 178 3.84 3.31 11.00
N SER A 179 3.73 2.11 11.54
CA SER A 179 4.15 0.87 10.88
C SER A 179 3.21 -0.26 11.24
N LEU A 180 2.89 -1.13 10.29
CA LEU A 180 2.11 -2.34 10.56
C LEU A 180 3.02 -3.45 11.05
N SER A 181 2.55 -4.22 12.04
CA SER A 181 3.27 -5.38 12.57
C SER A 181 2.32 -6.52 12.87
N GLN A 182 2.82 -7.75 12.77
CA GLN A 182 2.09 -8.96 13.17
C GLN A 182 1.95 -9.05 14.70
N PHE A 183 0.96 -9.78 15.20
CA PHE A 183 0.80 -10.06 16.64
C PHE A 183 1.89 -10.97 17.19
N ASN A 184 2.41 -11.87 16.36
CA ASN A 184 3.52 -12.74 16.72
C ASN A 184 4.76 -12.25 15.98
N PHE A 185 5.68 -11.64 16.72
CA PHE A 185 6.95 -11.20 16.19
C PHE A 185 8.03 -11.49 17.22
N THR A 186 9.06 -12.19 16.80
CA THR A 186 10.27 -12.38 17.59
C THR A 186 11.29 -11.38 17.09
N ARG A 187 11.64 -10.39 17.93
CA ARG A 187 12.78 -9.52 17.61
C ARG A 187 14.03 -10.41 17.49
N PRO A 188 14.78 -10.34 16.38
CA PRO A 188 16.05 -11.03 16.28
C PRO A 188 16.96 -10.63 17.44
N GLU A 189 17.57 -11.62 18.11
CA GLU A 189 18.49 -11.37 19.24
C GLU A 189 19.68 -10.49 18.84
N PHE A 190 20.03 -10.51 17.55
CA PHE A 190 21.01 -9.65 16.93
C PHE A 190 20.34 -8.80 15.85
N LEU A 191 20.10 -7.53 16.17
CA LEU A 191 20.12 -6.50 15.13
C LEU A 191 21.58 -6.10 14.98
N PRO A 192 22.28 -6.44 13.88
CA PRO A 192 23.55 -5.79 13.61
C PRO A 192 23.26 -4.30 13.62
N LYS A 193 23.86 -3.57 14.57
CA LYS A 193 23.86 -2.11 14.49
C LYS A 193 24.38 -1.81 13.09
N PRO A 194 23.65 -1.04 12.26
CA PRO A 194 24.15 -0.71 10.94
C PRO A 194 25.52 -0.07 11.18
N ALA A 195 26.58 -0.80 10.80
CA ALA A 195 27.91 -0.22 10.80
C ALA A 195 27.76 1.05 9.96
N ARG A 196 28.33 2.18 10.41
CA ARG A 196 28.41 3.37 9.57
C ARG A 196 29.28 3.03 8.36
N LYS A 197 28.69 2.35 7.38
CA LYS A 197 29.33 2.05 6.11
C LYS A 197 29.58 3.38 5.44
N ARG A 198 30.79 3.56 4.92
CA ARG A 198 31.20 4.78 4.22
C ARG A 198 30.38 4.98 2.93
N GLN A 199 29.80 3.91 2.39
CA GLN A 199 28.99 3.91 1.17
C GLN A 199 27.83 2.92 1.35
N VAL A 200 26.60 3.39 1.10
CA VAL A 200 25.36 2.60 1.17
C VAL A 200 25.12 1.87 -0.14
N LYS A 201 24.77 0.58 -0.12
CA LYS A 201 24.43 -0.17 -1.33
C LYS A 201 22.93 -0.11 -1.63
N ILE A 202 22.58 0.41 -2.80
CA ILE A 202 21.21 0.58 -3.26
C ILE A 202 20.96 -0.28 -4.50
N LEU A 203 19.97 -1.17 -4.44
CA LEU A 203 19.43 -1.84 -5.62
C LEU A 203 18.23 -1.05 -6.13
N ALA A 204 18.35 -0.46 -7.32
CA ALA A 204 17.30 0.32 -7.95
C ALA A 204 16.65 -0.50 -9.08
N ILE A 205 15.45 -1.02 -8.83
CA ILE A 205 14.63 -1.77 -9.77
C ILE A 205 13.69 -0.79 -10.47
N LEU A 206 14.00 -0.45 -11.72
CA LEU A 206 13.17 0.38 -12.58
C LEU A 206 12.31 -0.54 -13.44
N GLY A 207 11.02 -0.66 -13.12
CA GLY A 207 10.06 -1.46 -13.87
C GLY A 207 9.52 -0.74 -15.11
N ASP A 208 8.34 -1.16 -15.55
CA ASP A 208 7.67 -0.62 -16.74
C ASP A 208 7.53 0.91 -16.68
N SER A 209 8.07 1.57 -17.71
CA SER A 209 8.12 3.04 -17.84
C SER A 209 6.92 3.65 -18.59
N HIS A 210 5.96 2.85 -19.05
CA HIS A 210 4.81 3.36 -19.82
C HIS A 210 3.98 4.39 -19.02
N GLY A 211 4.09 5.67 -19.38
CA GLY A 211 3.32 6.75 -18.73
C GLY A 211 3.87 7.25 -17.39
N ILE A 212 5.07 6.82 -16.99
CA ILE A 212 5.83 7.38 -15.86
C ILE A 212 7.27 7.73 -16.30
N ASN A 213 7.91 8.71 -15.67
CA ASN A 213 9.26 9.13 -16.04
C ASN A 213 10.34 8.56 -15.12
N VAL A 214 10.66 7.28 -15.31
CA VAL A 214 11.71 6.58 -14.55
C VAL A 214 13.13 7.15 -14.80
N ALA A 215 13.31 7.97 -15.85
CA ALA A 215 14.60 8.57 -16.16
C ALA A 215 14.96 9.69 -15.17
N GLU A 216 13.98 10.40 -14.61
CA GLU A 216 14.24 11.37 -13.54
C GLU A 216 14.60 10.66 -12.23
N ASP A 217 13.91 9.57 -11.89
CA ASP A 217 14.27 8.74 -10.73
C ASP A 217 15.72 8.24 -10.83
N ARG A 218 16.12 7.79 -12.02
CA ARG A 218 17.51 7.41 -12.30
C ARG A 218 18.49 8.55 -12.07
N LYS A 219 18.22 9.75 -12.57
CA LYS A 219 19.09 10.93 -12.36
C LYS A 219 19.24 11.27 -10.89
N VAL A 220 18.15 11.20 -10.12
CA VAL A 220 18.17 11.46 -8.68
C VAL A 220 19.06 10.45 -7.97
N LEU A 221 18.96 9.17 -8.32
CA LEU A 221 19.79 8.11 -7.76
C LEU A 221 21.26 8.21 -8.21
N ASP A 222 21.52 8.58 -9.47
CA ASP A 222 22.88 8.83 -9.97
C ASP A 222 23.54 9.99 -9.21
N ASN A 223 22.79 11.01 -8.80
CA ASN A 223 23.32 12.11 -7.99
C ASN A 223 23.77 11.66 -6.58
N LEU A 224 23.34 10.49 -6.10
CA LEU A 224 23.77 9.91 -4.82
C LEU A 224 25.08 9.14 -4.91
N SER A 225 25.69 9.03 -6.11
CA SER A 225 26.92 8.25 -6.37
C SER A 225 28.10 8.61 -5.45
N SER A 226 28.12 9.82 -4.88
CA SER A 226 29.15 10.24 -3.91
C SER A 226 29.03 9.57 -2.53
N THR A 227 27.84 9.09 -2.17
CA THR A 227 27.51 8.54 -0.85
C THR A 227 26.93 7.12 -0.91
N ALA A 228 26.49 6.68 -2.09
CA ALA A 228 25.87 5.40 -2.33
C ALA A 228 26.46 4.71 -3.57
N GLU A 229 26.49 3.38 -3.54
CA GLU A 229 26.74 2.53 -4.69
C GLU A 229 25.36 2.07 -5.20
N VAL A 230 24.94 2.57 -6.36
CA VAL A 230 23.63 2.25 -6.93
C VAL A 230 23.79 1.25 -8.07
N THR A 231 23.10 0.12 -7.97
CA THR A 231 22.96 -0.87 -9.05
C THR A 231 21.57 -0.75 -9.65
N PHE A 232 21.48 -0.49 -10.95
CA PHE A 232 20.21 -0.37 -11.65
C PHE A 232 19.84 -1.67 -12.35
N LEU A 233 18.61 -2.12 -12.12
CA LEU A 233 17.94 -3.15 -12.91
C LEU A 233 16.80 -2.46 -13.69
N VAL A 234 16.93 -2.35 -15.00
CA VAL A 234 15.94 -1.68 -15.86
C VAL A 234 15.11 -2.72 -16.61
N GLU A 235 13.81 -2.70 -16.36
CA GLU A 235 12.81 -3.67 -16.81
C GLU A 235 13.31 -5.13 -16.66
N PRO A 236 13.85 -5.52 -15.47
CA PRO A 236 14.51 -6.81 -15.32
C PRO A 236 13.50 -7.95 -15.35
N GLN A 237 13.97 -9.11 -15.78
CA GLN A 237 13.22 -10.35 -15.61
C GLN A 237 13.20 -10.77 -14.14
N ARG A 238 12.16 -11.52 -13.75
CA ARG A 238 12.01 -12.04 -12.38
C ARG A 238 13.27 -12.77 -11.87
N GLN A 239 13.96 -13.49 -12.76
CA GLN A 239 15.16 -14.24 -12.41
C GLN A 239 16.31 -13.32 -12.03
N GLU A 240 16.56 -12.24 -12.78
CA GLU A 240 17.60 -11.24 -12.46
C GLU A 240 17.34 -10.56 -11.11
N ILE A 241 16.08 -10.24 -10.80
CA ILE A 241 15.71 -9.68 -9.48
C ILE A 241 16.03 -10.70 -8.38
N THR A 242 15.68 -11.97 -8.62
CA THR A 242 15.88 -13.05 -7.63
C THR A 242 17.38 -13.25 -7.39
N ASP A 243 18.16 -13.37 -8.45
CA ASP A 243 19.61 -13.57 -8.38
C ASP A 243 20.28 -12.41 -7.62
N GLU A 244 19.95 -11.15 -7.94
CA GLU A 244 20.50 -9.98 -7.25
C GLU A 244 20.09 -9.90 -5.76
N LEU A 245 18.87 -10.31 -5.41
CA LEU A 245 18.40 -10.30 -4.02
C LEU A 245 19.00 -11.43 -3.16
N TRP A 246 19.33 -12.58 -3.75
CA TRP A 246 19.91 -13.73 -3.03
C TRP A 246 21.44 -13.73 -3.01
N GLU A 247 22.09 -13.27 -4.08
CA GLU A 247 23.55 -13.32 -4.21
C GLU A 247 24.25 -12.14 -3.54
N LYS A 248 23.59 -10.98 -3.45
CA LYS A 248 24.18 -9.75 -2.92
C LYS A 248 23.44 -9.25 -1.68
N SER A 249 24.15 -8.45 -0.88
CA SER A 249 23.57 -7.75 0.26
C SER A 249 23.31 -6.29 -0.09
N TRP A 250 22.07 -5.86 0.16
CA TRP A 250 21.58 -4.51 -0.11
C TRP A 250 21.24 -3.81 1.19
N ASP A 251 21.60 -2.53 1.29
CA ASP A 251 21.22 -1.70 2.43
C ASP A 251 19.84 -1.04 2.17
N ILE A 252 19.55 -0.69 0.91
CA ILE A 252 18.28 -0.12 0.46
C ILE A 252 17.86 -0.80 -0.85
N ILE A 253 16.57 -1.13 -0.97
CA ILE A 253 15.95 -1.53 -2.23
C ILE A 253 14.99 -0.42 -2.64
N PHE A 254 15.18 0.09 -3.86
CA PHE A 254 14.34 1.10 -4.48
C PHE A 254 13.59 0.46 -5.65
N PHE A 255 12.29 0.73 -5.76
CA PHE A 255 11.46 0.29 -6.88
C PHE A 255 10.68 1.47 -7.45
N ALA A 256 10.76 1.66 -8.78
CA ALA A 256 9.95 2.62 -9.52
C ALA A 256 9.39 1.94 -10.77
N GLY A 257 8.06 1.86 -10.88
CA GLY A 257 7.40 1.09 -11.94
C GLY A 257 5.92 0.89 -11.65
N HIS A 258 5.20 0.29 -12.60
CA HIS A 258 3.81 -0.08 -12.38
C HIS A 258 3.68 -1.35 -11.52
N GLY A 259 2.92 -1.24 -10.45
CA GLY A 259 2.42 -2.38 -9.69
C GLY A 259 1.07 -2.85 -10.21
N GLU A 260 0.81 -4.14 -10.10
CA GLU A 260 -0.50 -4.76 -10.24
C GLU A 260 -0.95 -5.35 -8.91
N THR A 261 -2.25 -5.41 -8.69
CA THR A 261 -2.82 -6.20 -7.60
C THR A 261 -3.76 -7.20 -8.22
N GLU A 262 -3.46 -8.49 -8.09
CA GLU A 262 -4.35 -9.58 -8.49
C GLU A 262 -4.97 -10.19 -7.24
N GLY A 263 -6.29 -10.09 -7.10
CA GLY A 263 -6.96 -10.46 -5.86
C GLY A 263 -6.49 -9.57 -4.70
N ASP A 264 -5.90 -10.17 -3.68
CA ASP A 264 -5.30 -9.48 -2.52
C ASP A 264 -3.75 -9.51 -2.56
N THR A 265 -3.17 -9.90 -3.70
CA THR A 265 -1.72 -10.05 -3.86
C THR A 265 -1.16 -8.95 -4.78
N GLY A 266 -0.17 -8.20 -4.30
CA GLY A 266 0.63 -7.29 -5.11
C GLY A 266 1.56 -8.06 -6.04
N LYS A 267 1.56 -7.70 -7.32
CA LYS A 267 2.46 -8.18 -8.37
C LYS A 267 3.22 -6.99 -8.94
N PHE A 268 4.53 -7.12 -9.14
CA PHE A 268 5.28 -6.13 -9.92
C PHE A 268 5.18 -6.52 -11.39
N ILE A 269 4.83 -5.56 -12.26
CA ILE A 269 4.84 -5.80 -13.70
C ILE A 269 6.25 -5.45 -14.21
N SER A 270 7.01 -6.49 -14.56
CA SER A 270 8.13 -6.39 -15.50
C SER A 270 7.63 -6.91 -16.84
N ILE A 271 7.39 -6.04 -17.83
CA ILE A 271 7.12 -6.51 -19.19
C ILE A 271 8.48 -6.74 -19.85
N PRO A 272 8.88 -7.98 -20.18
CA PRO A 272 9.98 -8.15 -21.11
C PRO A 272 9.51 -7.64 -22.48
N MET A 273 10.20 -6.66 -23.06
CA MET A 273 10.06 -6.37 -24.49
C MET A 273 10.52 -7.60 -25.28
N THR A 274 9.58 -8.46 -25.66
CA THR A 274 9.79 -9.39 -26.78
C THR A 274 9.66 -8.57 -28.06
N VAL A 275 10.81 -8.33 -28.71
CA VAL A 275 10.92 -7.83 -30.09
C VAL A 275 10.42 -8.89 -31.07
#